data_AF-A0AAD9TP66-F1
#
_entry.id   AF-A0AAD9TP66-F1
#
_cell.length_a   1.000
_cell.length_b   1.000
_cell.length_c   1.000
_cell.angle_alpha   90.00
_cell.angle_beta   90.00
_cell.angle_gamma   90.00
#
_symmetry.space_group_name_H-M   'P 1'
#
loop_
_entity.id
_entity.type
_entity.pdbx_description
1 polymer ?
#
loop_
_entity_poly.entity_id
_entity_poly.type
_entity_poly.pdbx_seq_one_letter_code
_entity_poly.pdbx_strand_id
1 'polypeptide(L)'
;MTLFSLLSLVSLLLVSLSFTSTNAATFEIRNQCPYTVWAAAVPGGGRQLNGGQSWTINVNAGTKQARIWARTKCSFNAAGQGRCETGDCNGQLQCGGFGQPPNTLAEYALNQFNNLDFFDISLVDGFNVPMDFSPVSGGCRGIRCAADINGQCPNQLRAPGGCNNPCTVFKTDEYCCNSGNCGPTDLSRFFKQRCPDAYSYPKDDQTSTFTCPGGTNYRVVFCP
;
A
#
# COMPACT_ATOMS: atom_id res chain seq x y z
N MET A 1 -32.57 -14.23 -50.65
CA MET A 1 -31.93 -13.59 -49.48
C MET A 1 -32.38 -14.31 -48.20
N THR A 2 -32.55 -15.63 -48.24
CA THR A 2 -31.60 -16.68 -47.80
C THR A 2 -31.24 -16.62 -46.31
N LEU A 3 -31.89 -17.53 -45.58
CA LEU A 3 -31.70 -17.91 -44.16
C LEU A 3 -30.22 -18.02 -43.72
N PHE A 4 -29.32 -18.31 -44.66
CA PHE A 4 -27.86 -18.32 -44.47
C PHE A 4 -27.27 -16.98 -43.98
N SER A 5 -27.89 -15.84 -44.33
CA SER A 5 -27.41 -14.52 -43.88
C SER A 5 -27.70 -14.26 -42.40
N LEU A 6 -28.81 -14.81 -41.86
CA LEU A 6 -29.14 -14.69 -40.43
C LEU A 6 -28.24 -15.58 -39.56
N LEU A 7 -27.93 -16.81 -40.01
CA LEU A 7 -27.04 -17.72 -39.27
C LEU A 7 -25.61 -17.18 -39.17
N SER A 8 -25.12 -16.45 -40.18
CA SER A 8 -23.80 -15.81 -40.16
C SER A 8 -23.73 -14.64 -39.17
N LEU A 9 -24.80 -13.83 -39.07
CA LEU A 9 -24.87 -12.73 -38.08
C LEU A 9 -24.93 -13.25 -36.63
N VAL A 10 -25.65 -14.34 -36.38
CA VAL A 10 -25.73 -14.94 -35.03
C VAL A 10 -24.39 -15.56 -34.62
N SER A 11 -23.65 -16.15 -35.56
CA SER A 11 -22.32 -16.71 -35.29
C SER A 11 -21.27 -15.61 -35.03
N LEU A 12 -21.36 -14.44 -35.68
CA LEU A 12 -20.48 -13.29 -35.39
C LEU A 12 -20.77 -12.64 -34.02
N LEU A 13 -22.01 -12.68 -33.52
CA LEU A 13 -22.35 -12.16 -32.19
C LEU A 13 -21.90 -13.06 -31.03
N LEU A 14 -21.61 -14.34 -31.31
CA LEU A 14 -21.18 -15.32 -30.30
C LEU A 14 -19.65 -15.37 -30.09
N VAL A 15 -18.86 -14.67 -30.92
CA VAL A 15 -17.38 -14.79 -30.95
C VAL A 15 -16.64 -13.71 -30.14
N SER A 16 -17.32 -12.78 -29.44
CA SER A 16 -16.62 -11.76 -28.65
C SER A 16 -17.24 -11.45 -27.29
N LEU A 17 -17.65 -12.49 -26.55
CA LEU A 17 -17.78 -12.42 -25.09
C LEU A 17 -16.74 -13.34 -24.45
N SER A 18 -15.49 -13.20 -24.86
CA SER A 18 -14.36 -13.49 -23.97
C SER A 18 -14.37 -12.41 -22.90
N PHE A 19 -15.19 -12.58 -21.85
CA PHE A 19 -14.93 -11.91 -20.60
C PHE A 19 -13.54 -12.37 -20.19
N THR A 20 -12.53 -11.53 -20.39
CA THR A 20 -11.31 -11.65 -19.60
C THR A 20 -11.77 -11.45 -18.17
N SER A 21 -11.92 -12.55 -17.41
CA SER A 21 -12.11 -12.44 -15.97
C SER A 21 -10.85 -11.79 -15.44
N THR A 22 -10.89 -10.47 -15.28
CA THR A 22 -9.87 -9.74 -14.54
C THR A 22 -10.01 -10.22 -13.11
N ASN A 23 -9.22 -11.22 -12.72
CA ASN A 23 -9.30 -11.77 -11.38
C ASN A 23 -8.93 -10.64 -10.41
N ALA A 24 -9.92 -10.13 -9.68
CA ALA A 24 -9.69 -9.19 -8.60
C ALA A 24 -8.77 -9.85 -7.57
N ALA A 25 -7.79 -9.10 -7.07
CA ALA A 25 -6.98 -9.55 -5.95
C ALA A 25 -7.73 -9.30 -4.64
N THR A 26 -7.68 -10.27 -3.74
CA THR A 26 -8.16 -10.12 -2.38
C THR A 26 -6.99 -9.73 -1.47
N PHE A 27 -7.18 -8.68 -0.68
CA PHE A 27 -6.25 -8.27 0.38
C PHE A 27 -6.88 -8.53 1.74
N GLU A 28 -6.21 -9.33 2.55
CA GLU A 28 -6.52 -9.49 3.97
C GLU A 28 -5.65 -8.55 4.81
N ILE A 29 -6.26 -7.55 5.44
CA ILE A 29 -5.57 -6.58 6.29
C ILE A 29 -5.78 -7.00 7.75
N ARG A 30 -4.70 -7.36 8.45
CA ARG A 30 -4.74 -7.83 9.85
C ARG A 30 -4.09 -6.83 10.79
N ASN A 31 -4.72 -6.58 11.92
CA ASN A 31 -4.07 -5.90 13.03
C ASN A 31 -3.58 -6.91 14.07
N GLN A 32 -2.26 -7.08 14.18
CA GLN A 32 -1.61 -7.84 15.25
C GLN A 32 -0.99 -6.94 16.32
N CYS A 33 -1.16 -5.62 16.21
CA CYS A 33 -0.70 -4.70 17.23
C CYS A 33 -1.47 -4.92 18.54
N PRO A 34 -0.83 -4.66 19.70
CA PRO A 34 -1.50 -4.71 21.00
C PRO A 34 -2.43 -3.49 21.23
N TYR A 35 -2.70 -2.70 20.20
CA TYR A 35 -3.55 -1.51 20.22
C TYR A 35 -4.41 -1.43 18.97
N THR A 36 -5.50 -0.68 19.06
CA THR A 36 -6.39 -0.42 17.92
C THR A 36 -5.67 0.43 16.87
N VAL A 37 -5.85 0.04 15.61
CA VAL A 37 -5.49 0.84 14.44
C VAL A 37 -6.73 1.10 13.59
N TRP A 38 -6.69 2.15 12.79
CA TRP A 38 -7.69 2.38 11.76
C TRP A 38 -7.04 2.12 10.41
N ALA A 39 -7.19 0.88 9.93
CA ALA A 39 -6.74 0.51 8.60
C ALA A 39 -7.35 1.46 7.56
N ALA A 40 -6.56 1.77 6.55
CA ALA A 40 -6.93 2.62 5.44
C ALA A 40 -6.43 1.98 4.14
N ALA A 41 -7.22 2.14 3.08
CA ALA A 41 -6.88 1.64 1.77
C ALA A 41 -7.42 2.59 0.68
N VAL A 42 -6.63 2.86 -0.33
CA VAL A 42 -7.06 3.57 -1.54
C VAL A 42 -6.64 2.73 -2.74
N PRO A 43 -7.59 2.12 -3.47
CA PRO A 43 -9.03 2.04 -3.17
C PRO A 43 -9.34 1.14 -1.96
N GLY A 44 -10.48 1.36 -1.31
CA GLY A 44 -11.00 0.47 -0.25
C GLY A 44 -11.68 1.18 0.92
N GLY A 45 -11.28 2.42 1.23
CA GLY A 45 -11.85 3.21 2.33
C GLY A 45 -11.06 3.03 3.63
N GLY A 46 -11.75 2.77 4.74
CA GLY A 46 -11.06 2.52 6.00
C GLY A 46 -11.93 1.84 7.07
N ARG A 47 -11.28 1.18 8.02
CA ARG A 47 -11.95 0.39 9.06
C ARG A 47 -11.15 0.37 10.35
N GLN A 48 -11.84 0.53 11.48
CA GLN A 48 -11.24 0.29 12.78
C GLN A 48 -10.98 -1.21 12.97
N LEU A 49 -9.76 -1.56 13.38
CA LEU A 49 -9.33 -2.89 13.72
C LEU A 49 -8.73 -2.90 15.12
N ASN A 50 -9.39 -3.54 16.07
CA ASN A 50 -8.80 -3.89 17.36
C ASN A 50 -7.75 -5.02 17.16
N GLY A 51 -6.94 -5.27 18.19
CA GLY A 51 -5.95 -6.36 18.15
C GLY A 51 -6.59 -7.70 17.80
N GLY A 52 -6.00 -8.41 16.84
CA GLY A 52 -6.49 -9.69 16.32
C GLY A 52 -7.60 -9.59 15.26
N GLN A 53 -8.11 -8.40 14.94
CA GLN A 53 -9.15 -8.24 13.92
C GLN A 53 -8.56 -8.14 12.50
N SER A 54 -9.37 -8.55 11.52
CA SER A 54 -9.04 -8.49 10.10
C SER A 54 -10.09 -7.74 9.29
N TRP A 55 -9.67 -7.19 8.16
CA TRP A 55 -10.52 -6.59 7.14
C TRP A 55 -10.10 -7.09 5.75
N THR A 56 -11.04 -7.66 5.02
CA THR A 56 -10.82 -8.07 3.64
C THR A 56 -11.35 -7.02 2.68
N ILE A 57 -10.53 -6.65 1.69
CA ILE A 57 -10.95 -5.85 0.53
C ILE A 57 -10.69 -6.62 -0.75
N ASN A 58 -11.53 -6.38 -1.76
CA ASN A 58 -11.31 -6.87 -3.12
C ASN A 58 -10.93 -5.68 -4.00
N VAL A 59 -9.86 -5.86 -4.77
CA VAL A 59 -9.29 -4.81 -5.59
C VAL A 59 -9.19 -5.31 -7.03
N ASN A 60 -9.79 -4.55 -7.95
CA ASN A 60 -9.87 -4.95 -9.35
C ASN A 60 -8.47 -5.08 -9.96
N ALA A 61 -8.29 -6.04 -10.87
CA ALA A 61 -7.05 -6.12 -11.65
C ALA A 61 -6.86 -4.83 -12.45
N GLY A 62 -5.61 -4.42 -12.71
CA GLY A 62 -5.29 -3.16 -13.36
C GLY A 62 -5.25 -1.93 -12.43
N THR A 63 -5.69 -2.07 -11.16
CA THR A 63 -5.54 -1.02 -10.15
C THR A 63 -4.07 -0.64 -10.00
N LYS A 64 -3.78 0.67 -9.93
CA LYS A 64 -2.43 1.25 -9.80
C LYS A 64 -2.44 2.40 -8.80
N GLN A 65 -1.26 2.81 -8.34
CA GLN A 65 -1.09 3.87 -7.33
C GLN A 65 -1.93 3.59 -6.08
N ALA A 66 -2.03 2.32 -5.70
CA ALA A 66 -2.86 1.90 -4.59
C ALA A 66 -2.03 1.75 -3.32
N ARG A 67 -2.66 2.05 -2.19
CA ARG A 67 -1.98 2.08 -0.89
C ARG A 67 -2.85 1.42 0.17
N ILE A 68 -2.23 0.70 1.09
CA ILE A 68 -2.80 0.27 2.37
C ILE A 68 -1.88 0.77 3.49
N TRP A 69 -2.44 1.33 4.55
CA TRP A 69 -1.67 1.80 5.71
C TRP A 69 -2.48 1.71 7.01
N ALA A 70 -1.77 1.75 8.14
CA ALA A 70 -2.38 1.90 9.45
C ALA A 70 -2.43 3.36 9.88
N ARG A 71 -3.53 3.77 10.50
CA ARG A 71 -3.66 5.05 11.19
C ARG A 71 -3.73 4.82 12.69
N THR A 72 -3.10 5.68 13.48
CA THR A 72 -3.03 5.54 14.94
C THR A 72 -3.72 6.68 15.67
N LYS A 73 -4.20 6.37 16.89
CA LYS A 73 -4.87 7.29 17.81
C LYS A 73 -5.95 8.16 17.13
N CYS A 74 -6.87 7.51 16.43
CA CYS A 74 -7.97 8.21 15.79
C CYS A 74 -9.17 8.39 16.71
N SER A 75 -9.93 9.45 16.45
CA SER A 75 -11.26 9.66 17.00
C SER A 75 -12.18 10.09 15.86
N PHE A 76 -13.33 9.42 15.72
CA PHE A 76 -14.33 9.72 14.69
C PHE A 76 -15.72 9.83 15.34
N ASN A 77 -16.55 10.75 14.84
CA ASN A 77 -17.95 10.85 15.19
C ASN A 77 -18.79 9.78 14.46
N ALA A 78 -20.09 9.74 14.71
CA ALA A 78 -21.02 8.79 14.09
C ALA A 78 -21.11 8.92 12.55
N ALA A 79 -20.76 10.09 11.99
CA ALA A 79 -20.68 10.31 10.54
C ALA A 79 -19.33 9.87 9.94
N GLY A 80 -18.42 9.31 10.74
CA GLY A 80 -17.09 8.92 10.30
C GLY A 80 -16.13 10.09 10.09
N GLN A 81 -16.41 11.26 10.66
CA GLN A 81 -15.56 12.45 10.56
C GLN A 81 -14.78 12.67 11.86
N GLY A 82 -13.53 13.08 11.76
CA GLY A 82 -12.63 13.14 12.90
C GLY A 82 -11.18 13.39 12.53
N ARG A 83 -10.26 12.76 13.27
CA ARG A 83 -8.82 12.92 13.05
C ARG A 83 -8.02 11.75 13.61
N CYS A 84 -6.91 11.42 12.95
CA CYS A 84 -5.86 10.53 13.44
C CYS A 84 -4.56 11.28 13.78
N GLU A 85 -3.75 10.74 14.69
CA GLU A 85 -2.40 11.29 14.99
C GLU A 85 -1.43 11.03 13.83
N THR A 86 -1.49 9.83 13.24
CA THR A 86 -0.68 9.46 12.06
C THR A 86 -1.57 8.91 10.94
N GLY A 87 -1.18 9.12 9.69
CA GLY A 87 -1.88 8.56 8.52
C GLY A 87 -3.27 9.14 8.23
N ASP A 88 -3.65 10.26 8.84
CA ASP A 88 -4.97 10.87 8.65
C ASP A 88 -5.26 11.17 7.17
N CYS A 89 -6.45 10.84 6.69
CA CYS A 89 -6.86 11.01 5.29
C CYS A 89 -7.99 12.06 5.17
N ASN A 90 -7.66 13.30 5.50
CA ASN A 90 -8.58 14.46 5.51
C ASN A 90 -9.74 14.32 6.52
N GLY A 91 -9.43 13.76 7.68
CA GLY A 91 -10.37 13.60 8.78
C GLY A 91 -11.52 12.63 8.50
N GLN A 92 -11.38 11.74 7.52
CA GLN A 92 -12.41 10.76 7.17
C GLN A 92 -12.04 9.36 7.65
N LEU A 93 -13.02 8.61 8.18
CA LEU A 93 -12.86 7.18 8.47
C LEU A 93 -12.68 6.41 7.16
N GLN A 94 -13.50 6.71 6.15
CA GLN A 94 -13.43 6.15 4.81
C GLN A 94 -12.50 7.01 3.95
N CYS A 95 -11.27 6.56 3.73
CA CYS A 95 -10.29 7.31 2.96
C CYS A 95 -10.64 7.33 1.46
N GLY A 96 -10.80 8.54 0.91
CA GLY A 96 -10.90 8.79 -0.54
C GLY A 96 -9.58 9.24 -1.18
N GLY A 97 -8.53 9.43 -0.37
CA GLY A 97 -7.20 9.87 -0.78
C GLY A 97 -6.14 9.41 0.22
N PHE A 98 -4.87 9.69 -0.09
CA PHE A 98 -3.74 9.23 0.71
C PHE A 98 -3.67 9.90 2.08
N GLY A 99 -3.05 9.20 3.03
CA GLY A 99 -2.87 9.67 4.39
C GLY A 99 -1.68 10.64 4.56
N GLN A 100 -1.75 11.49 5.57
CA GLN A 100 -0.66 12.39 5.95
C GLN A 100 0.49 11.61 6.62
N PRO A 101 1.76 11.88 6.24
CA PRO A 101 2.94 11.35 6.93
C PRO A 101 3.00 11.69 8.45
N PRO A 102 3.66 10.87 9.27
CA PRO A 102 4.32 9.62 8.90
C PRO A 102 3.32 8.47 8.77
N ASN A 103 3.45 7.64 7.73
CA ASN A 103 2.71 6.39 7.61
C ASN A 103 3.52 5.33 6.84
N THR A 104 3.60 4.13 7.42
CA THR A 104 4.19 2.98 6.71
C THR A 104 3.21 2.53 5.64
N LEU A 105 3.66 2.47 4.39
CA LEU A 105 2.81 2.15 3.24
C LEU A 105 3.06 0.74 2.74
N ALA A 106 2.00 0.00 2.44
CA ALA A 106 2.01 -1.07 1.45
C ALA A 106 1.50 -0.47 0.14
N GLU A 107 2.37 -0.35 -0.86
CA GLU A 107 2.01 0.18 -2.18
C GLU A 107 1.91 -0.97 -3.19
N TYR A 108 0.98 -0.87 -4.13
CA TYR A 108 0.81 -1.90 -5.15
C TYR A 108 0.17 -1.40 -6.45
N ALA A 109 0.46 -2.15 -7.53
CA ALA A 109 -0.17 -2.05 -8.83
C ALA A 109 -0.40 -3.46 -9.40
N LEU A 110 -1.65 -3.81 -9.70
CA LEU A 110 -2.06 -5.18 -10.02
C LEU A 110 -2.17 -5.41 -11.52
N ASN A 111 -1.76 -6.57 -12.02
CA ASN A 111 -1.86 -6.97 -13.42
C ASN A 111 -1.34 -5.89 -14.39
N GLN A 112 -0.08 -5.50 -14.19
CA GLN A 112 0.62 -4.50 -14.99
C GLN A 112 1.39 -5.19 -16.13
N PHE A 113 2.61 -4.73 -16.43
CA PHE A 113 3.46 -5.31 -17.47
C PHE A 113 3.67 -6.81 -17.26
N ASN A 114 3.57 -7.60 -18.34
CA ASN A 114 3.71 -9.07 -18.34
C ASN A 114 2.77 -9.82 -17.38
N ASN A 115 1.58 -9.29 -17.10
CA ASN A 115 0.64 -9.90 -16.13
C ASN A 115 1.32 -10.12 -14.77
N LEU A 116 2.11 -9.13 -14.34
CA LEU A 116 2.72 -9.10 -13.02
C LEU A 116 2.03 -8.05 -12.16
N ASP A 117 1.84 -8.40 -10.90
CA ASP A 117 1.60 -7.43 -9.85
C ASP A 117 2.96 -6.85 -9.41
N PHE A 118 3.00 -5.57 -9.14
CA PHE A 118 4.13 -4.87 -8.55
C PHE A 118 3.71 -4.38 -7.16
N PHE A 119 4.55 -4.61 -6.16
CA PHE A 119 4.23 -4.24 -4.79
C PHE A 119 5.49 -3.96 -3.98
N ASP A 120 5.33 -3.16 -2.93
CA ASP A 120 6.41 -2.74 -2.06
C ASP A 120 5.90 -2.28 -0.69
N ILE A 121 6.84 -2.19 0.26
CA ILE A 121 6.65 -1.40 1.47
C ILE A 121 7.44 -0.11 1.26
N SER A 122 6.83 1.03 1.55
CA SER A 122 7.45 2.33 1.36
C SER A 122 7.49 3.14 2.64
N LEU A 123 8.69 3.67 2.93
CA LEU A 123 9.00 4.57 4.04
C LEU A 123 9.34 5.98 3.52
N VAL A 124 9.04 6.26 2.24
CA VAL A 124 9.20 7.59 1.63
C VAL A 124 8.25 8.60 2.29
N ASP A 125 7.09 8.14 2.76
CA ASP A 125 6.14 8.90 3.58
C ASP A 125 6.31 8.64 5.09
N GLY A 126 7.47 8.11 5.50
CA GLY A 126 7.82 7.83 6.88
C GLY A 126 7.35 6.48 7.41
N PHE A 127 7.41 6.32 8.72
CA PHE A 127 7.07 5.09 9.44
C PHE A 127 6.21 5.42 10.66
N ASN A 128 5.15 4.65 10.90
CA ASN A 128 4.36 4.74 12.12
C ASN A 128 4.13 3.37 12.76
N VAL A 129 3.79 2.35 11.97
CA VAL A 129 3.46 1.00 12.43
C VAL A 129 4.27 -0.02 11.64
N PRO A 130 4.88 -1.03 12.31
CA PRO A 130 5.53 -2.16 11.62
C PRO A 130 4.58 -2.88 10.66
N MET A 131 5.10 -3.37 9.54
CA MET A 131 4.29 -3.96 8.48
C MET A 131 4.93 -5.19 7.86
N ASP A 132 4.11 -6.21 7.59
CA ASP A 132 4.39 -7.30 6.66
C ASP A 132 3.41 -7.21 5.49
N PHE A 133 3.91 -7.43 4.28
CA PHE A 133 3.12 -7.47 3.07
C PHE A 133 3.54 -8.70 2.26
N SER A 134 2.69 -9.72 2.31
CA SER A 134 3.01 -11.05 1.78
C SER A 134 1.89 -11.59 0.91
N PRO A 135 2.21 -12.38 -0.14
CA PRO A 135 1.19 -13.15 -0.85
C PRO A 135 0.58 -14.23 0.07
N VAL A 136 -0.71 -14.54 -0.13
CA VAL A 136 -1.44 -15.57 0.63
C VAL A 136 -1.19 -16.97 0.06
N SER A 137 -0.95 -17.06 -1.25
CA SER A 137 -0.60 -18.30 -1.95
C SER A 137 0.83 -18.23 -2.50
N GLY A 138 1.49 -19.39 -2.62
CA GLY A 138 2.84 -19.47 -3.16
C GLY A 138 2.96 -18.95 -4.60
N GLY A 139 4.11 -18.38 -4.93
CA GLY A 139 4.40 -17.83 -6.27
C GLY A 139 5.44 -16.70 -6.28
N CYS A 140 5.66 -16.06 -5.14
CA CYS A 140 6.61 -14.96 -4.93
C CYS A 140 6.94 -14.85 -3.43
N ARG A 141 7.95 -14.07 -3.06
CA ARG A 141 8.29 -13.83 -1.63
C ARG A 141 7.50 -12.64 -1.07
N GLY A 142 7.20 -12.70 0.23
CA GLY A 142 6.72 -11.53 0.97
C GLY A 142 7.83 -10.59 1.41
N ILE A 143 7.44 -9.40 1.86
CA ILE A 143 8.33 -8.33 2.31
C ILE A 143 7.90 -7.80 3.67
N ARG A 144 8.87 -7.31 4.45
CA ARG A 144 8.63 -6.95 5.84
C ARG A 144 9.49 -5.79 6.31
N CYS A 145 8.86 -4.91 7.09
CA CYS A 145 9.52 -3.84 7.84
C CYS A 145 9.03 -3.89 9.28
N ALA A 146 9.79 -4.58 10.14
CA ALA A 146 9.39 -4.87 11.53
C ALA A 146 10.35 -4.34 12.61
N ALA A 147 11.32 -3.51 12.22
CA ALA A 147 12.23 -2.89 13.17
C ALA A 147 11.54 -1.81 14.03
N ASP A 148 12.10 -1.53 15.21
CA ASP A 148 11.69 -0.40 16.06
C ASP A 148 12.24 0.94 15.52
N ILE A 149 11.68 1.38 14.39
CA ILE A 149 12.05 2.66 13.77
C ILE A 149 11.61 3.83 14.65
N ASN A 150 10.46 3.75 15.33
CA ASN A 150 9.96 4.83 16.19
C ASN A 150 10.87 5.09 17.40
N GLY A 151 11.29 4.04 18.11
CA GLY A 151 12.20 4.15 19.24
C GLY A 151 13.56 4.70 18.81
N GLN A 152 14.05 4.27 17.64
CA GLN A 152 15.37 4.62 17.13
C GLN A 152 15.39 5.86 16.21
N CYS A 153 14.26 6.52 16.02
CA CYS A 153 14.12 7.62 15.07
C CYS A 153 15.12 8.75 15.35
N PRO A 154 15.88 9.23 14.33
CA PRO A 154 16.74 10.40 14.48
C PRO A 154 15.91 11.60 14.93
N ASN A 155 16.45 12.41 15.85
CA ASN A 155 15.70 13.50 16.47
C ASN A 155 15.08 14.47 15.46
N GLN A 156 15.78 14.77 14.37
CA GLN A 156 15.30 15.64 13.30
C GLN A 156 14.14 15.06 12.46
N LEU A 157 13.85 13.77 12.60
CA LEU A 157 12.77 13.08 11.89
C LEU A 157 11.62 12.66 12.80
N ARG A 158 11.75 12.81 14.13
CA ARG A 158 10.71 12.42 15.08
C ARG A 158 9.43 13.21 14.86
N ALA A 159 8.31 12.51 14.87
CA ALA A 159 6.98 13.08 14.83
C ALA A 159 6.07 12.42 15.88
N PRO A 160 4.94 13.03 16.27
CA PRO A 160 3.96 12.36 17.11
C PRO A 160 3.55 11.01 16.51
N GLY A 161 3.79 9.93 17.25
CA GLY A 161 3.38 8.58 16.85
C GLY A 161 4.20 7.94 15.71
N GLY A 162 5.29 8.57 15.24
CA GLY A 162 6.06 8.03 14.11
C GLY A 162 7.43 8.68 13.87
N CYS A 163 8.02 8.29 12.74
CA CYS A 163 9.28 8.83 12.22
C CYS A 163 9.07 9.28 10.77
N ASN A 164 9.17 10.58 10.49
CA ASN A 164 9.03 11.11 9.14
C ASN A 164 10.22 10.73 8.26
N ASN A 165 10.00 10.65 6.96
CA ASN A 165 11.10 10.62 6.00
C ASN A 165 11.73 12.03 5.89
N PRO A 166 13.04 12.14 5.60
CA PRO A 166 13.66 13.44 5.36
C PRO A 166 13.01 14.27 4.25
N CYS A 167 12.40 13.67 3.21
CA CYS A 167 11.67 14.45 2.20
C CYS A 167 10.50 15.23 2.83
N THR A 168 9.72 14.58 3.70
CA THR A 168 8.61 15.20 4.42
C THR A 168 9.06 16.40 5.26
N VAL A 169 10.22 16.27 5.92
CA VAL A 169 10.75 17.28 6.86
C VAL A 169 11.43 18.44 6.12
N PHE A 170 12.37 18.13 5.24
CA PHE A 170 13.27 19.13 4.65
C PHE A 170 12.79 19.65 3.30
N LYS A 171 11.98 18.88 2.57
CA LYS A 171 11.39 19.27 1.27
C LYS A 171 12.42 19.74 0.24
N THR A 172 13.65 19.23 0.32
CA THR A 172 14.72 19.53 -0.64
C THR A 172 14.76 18.45 -1.71
N ASP A 173 15.32 18.81 -2.87
CA ASP A 173 15.45 17.88 -3.99
C ASP A 173 16.38 16.68 -3.66
N GLU A 174 17.35 16.88 -2.77
CA GLU A 174 18.24 15.82 -2.25
C GLU A 174 17.44 14.63 -1.67
N TYR A 175 16.35 14.92 -0.94
CA TYR A 175 15.53 13.89 -0.30
C TYR A 175 14.28 13.53 -1.11
N CYS A 176 13.74 14.47 -1.88
CA CYS A 176 12.46 14.30 -2.59
C CYS A 176 12.61 13.92 -4.07
N CYS A 177 13.80 14.04 -4.66
CA CYS A 177 14.10 13.58 -6.01
C CYS A 177 13.21 14.17 -7.12
N ASN A 178 12.72 15.41 -6.96
CA ASN A 178 11.79 16.04 -7.90
C ASN A 178 12.44 16.28 -9.28
N SER A 179 13.74 16.57 -9.32
CA SER A 179 14.51 16.73 -10.56
C SER A 179 14.85 15.39 -11.24
N GLY A 180 14.56 14.26 -10.59
CA GLY A 180 14.82 12.91 -11.09
C GLY A 180 16.20 12.33 -10.71
N ASN A 181 17.15 13.16 -10.27
CA ASN A 181 18.46 12.73 -9.81
C ASN A 181 18.53 12.76 -8.28
N CYS A 182 18.65 11.60 -7.65
CA CYS A 182 18.94 11.50 -6.22
C CYS A 182 19.55 10.13 -5.89
N GLY A 183 20.11 10.00 -4.70
CA GLY A 183 20.69 8.76 -4.21
C GLY A 183 20.49 8.61 -2.71
N PRO A 184 21.04 7.54 -2.11
CA PRO A 184 20.92 7.31 -0.68
C PRO A 184 21.63 8.41 0.12
N THR A 185 20.96 8.91 1.15
CA THR A 185 21.47 9.85 2.15
C THR A 185 21.68 9.12 3.48
N ASP A 186 22.35 9.74 4.45
CA ASP A 186 22.48 9.12 5.79
C ASP A 186 21.12 8.87 6.45
N LEU A 187 20.15 9.74 6.18
CA LEU A 187 18.80 9.61 6.71
C LEU A 187 17.96 8.55 5.99
N SER A 188 18.11 8.36 4.68
CA SER A 188 17.47 7.22 4.02
C SER A 188 18.14 5.89 4.40
N ARG A 189 19.48 5.87 4.57
CA ARG A 189 20.20 4.69 5.08
C ARG A 189 19.73 4.26 6.47
N PHE A 190 19.34 5.20 7.34
CA PHE A 190 18.75 4.86 8.64
C PHE A 190 17.53 3.94 8.50
N PHE A 191 16.61 4.25 7.57
CA PHE A 191 15.45 3.42 7.27
C PHE A 191 15.86 2.11 6.58
N LYS A 192 16.73 2.20 5.57
CA LYS A 192 17.12 1.04 4.75
C LYS A 192 17.84 -0.04 5.54
N GLN A 193 18.71 0.33 6.47
CA GLN A 193 19.40 -0.62 7.35
C GLN A 193 18.44 -1.38 8.27
N ARG A 194 17.31 -0.78 8.62
CA ARG A 194 16.30 -1.35 9.52
C ARG A 194 15.23 -2.15 8.78
N CYS A 195 14.92 -1.73 7.56
CA CYS A 195 13.97 -2.38 6.67
C CYS A 195 14.57 -2.50 5.26
N PRO A 196 15.43 -3.50 5.02
CA PRO A 196 16.14 -3.67 3.75
C PRO A 196 15.22 -3.85 2.54
N ASP A 197 14.03 -4.41 2.77
CA ASP A 197 13.02 -4.64 1.72
C ASP A 197 12.21 -3.39 1.37
N ALA A 198 12.27 -2.31 2.16
CA ALA A 198 11.42 -1.15 1.97
C ALA A 198 12.09 -0.03 1.18
N TYR A 199 11.30 0.75 0.43
CA TYR A 199 11.76 2.01 -0.14
C TYR A 199 12.13 2.98 0.99
N SER A 200 13.37 3.44 0.98
CA SER A 200 13.87 4.43 1.95
C SER A 200 13.96 5.85 1.39
N TYR A 201 13.96 5.99 0.07
CA TYR A 201 13.93 7.24 -0.69
C TYR A 201 13.26 7.01 -2.07
N PRO A 202 12.81 8.05 -2.79
CA PRO A 202 11.96 7.90 -3.99
C PRO A 202 12.52 7.10 -5.18
N LYS A 203 13.83 6.85 -5.23
CA LYS A 203 14.51 6.13 -6.33
C LYS A 203 15.19 4.84 -5.86
N ASP A 204 14.69 4.25 -4.77
CA ASP A 204 15.21 3.01 -4.17
C ASP A 204 14.69 1.73 -4.87
N ASP A 205 14.46 1.79 -6.18
CA ASP A 205 13.74 0.74 -6.93
C ASP A 205 14.51 -0.59 -6.94
N GLN A 206 15.83 -0.54 -7.11
CA GLN A 206 16.68 -1.72 -7.34
C GLN A 206 16.56 -2.78 -6.22
N THR A 207 16.22 -2.37 -5.00
CA THR A 207 16.17 -3.26 -3.84
C THR A 207 14.80 -3.29 -3.14
N SER A 208 13.81 -2.60 -3.70
CA SER A 208 12.53 -2.36 -3.01
C SER A 208 11.29 -2.65 -3.87
N THR A 209 11.45 -2.87 -5.17
CA THR A 209 10.34 -3.33 -6.03
C THR A 209 10.22 -4.85 -6.03
N PHE A 210 9.04 -5.38 -5.71
CA PHE A 210 8.75 -6.81 -5.74
C PHE A 210 7.64 -7.13 -6.72
N THR A 211 7.66 -8.36 -7.24
CA THR A 211 6.66 -8.83 -8.19
C THR A 211 6.09 -10.18 -7.83
N CYS A 212 4.83 -10.36 -8.21
CA CYS A 212 4.09 -11.62 -8.14
C CYS A 212 3.32 -11.84 -9.45
N PRO A 213 2.93 -13.07 -9.77
CA PRO A 213 1.99 -13.33 -10.86
C PRO A 213 0.69 -12.54 -10.68
N GLY A 214 0.14 -12.00 -11.76
CA GLY A 214 -1.12 -11.25 -11.75
C GLY A 214 -2.28 -12.07 -11.20
N GLY A 215 -3.10 -11.44 -10.35
CA GLY A 215 -4.21 -12.09 -9.66
C GLY A 215 -3.79 -12.81 -8.37
N THR A 216 -2.59 -12.53 -7.86
CA THR A 216 -2.17 -13.01 -6.54
C THR A 216 -3.03 -12.35 -5.45
N ASN A 217 -3.39 -13.13 -4.43
CA ASN A 217 -4.03 -12.60 -3.23
C ASN A 217 -2.96 -12.25 -2.19
N TYR A 218 -3.21 -11.22 -1.38
CA TYR A 218 -2.23 -10.69 -0.45
C TYR A 218 -2.76 -10.59 0.97
N ARG A 219 -1.83 -10.52 1.91
CA ARG A 219 -2.07 -10.19 3.30
C ARG A 219 -1.15 -9.05 3.70
N VAL A 220 -1.73 -8.03 4.32
CA VAL A 220 -1.01 -6.92 4.96
C VAL A 220 -1.23 -7.06 6.46
N VAL A 221 -0.14 -7.14 7.23
CA VAL A 221 -0.20 -7.32 8.68
C VAL A 221 0.48 -6.16 9.37
N PHE A 222 -0.26 -5.49 10.25
CA PHE A 222 0.28 -4.47 11.15
C PHE A 222 0.82 -5.12 12.41
N CYS A 223 2.02 -4.74 12.84
CA CYS A 223 2.78 -5.37 13.94
C CYS A 223 2.95 -6.89 13.77
N PRO A 224 3.57 -7.33 12.66
CA PRO A 224 3.70 -8.73 12.31
C PRO A 224 4.73 -9.48 13.16
#